data_AF-A0AA97PFT9-F1
#
_entry.id   AF-A0AA97PFT9-F1
#
_cell.length_a   1.000
_cell.length_b   1.000
_cell.length_c   1.000
_cell.angle_alpha   90.00
_cell.angle_beta   90.00
_cell.angle_gamma   90.00
#
_symmetry.space_group_name_H-M   'P 1'
#
loop_
_entity.id
_entity.type
_entity.pdbx_description
1 polymer ?
#
loop_
_entity_poly.entity_id
_entity_poly.type
_entity_poly.pdbx_seq_one_letter_code
_entity_poly.pdbx_strand_id
1 'polypeptide(L)'
;MASTTIQPTNPTAIRSLYRSLLRALPARQHILSSDPTPLHRTLRAQFRQPSPGAEPPSPRAIEQARQYAAYFSAQRTYTALLERYNPGMGMDEEERVRLTARRVGMDLPVEFDGSEK
;
A
#
# COMPACT_ATOMS: atom_id res chain seq x y z
N MET A 1 22.30 -0.45 15.64
CA MET A 1 21.06 -0.40 16.44
C MET A 1 20.56 1.02 16.43
N ALA A 2 19.48 1.32 15.70
CA ALA A 2 18.99 2.69 15.55
C ALA A 2 18.25 3.11 16.83
N SER A 3 18.81 4.07 17.56
CA SER A 3 18.17 4.66 18.74
C SER A 3 16.97 5.50 18.29
N THR A 4 15.76 5.02 18.57
CA THR A 4 14.52 5.78 18.38
C THR A 4 14.53 6.97 19.32
N THR A 5 14.86 8.16 18.82
CA THR A 5 14.80 9.40 19.59
C THR A 5 13.33 9.71 19.87
N ILE A 6 12.93 9.62 21.14
CA ILE A 6 11.58 9.96 21.60
C ILE A 6 11.43 11.48 21.46
N GLN A 7 10.80 11.93 20.37
CA GLN A 7 10.46 13.34 20.21
C GLN A 7 9.29 13.75 21.11
N PRO A 8 9.27 15.00 21.62
CA PRO A 8 8.19 15.49 22.46
C PRO A 8 6.84 15.48 21.71
N THR A 9 5.79 15.18 22.46
CA THR A 9 4.40 15.03 21.99
C THR A 9 3.76 16.39 21.72
N ASN A 10 4.27 17.12 20.72
CA ASN A 10 3.68 18.38 20.29
C ASN A 10 2.36 18.12 19.54
N PRO A 11 1.24 18.77 19.89
CA PRO A 11 -0.05 18.58 19.20
C PRO A 11 0.01 18.87 17.69
N THR A 12 0.89 19.77 17.26
CA THR A 12 1.10 20.05 15.83
C THR A 12 1.78 18.87 15.12
N ALA A 13 2.75 18.22 15.78
CA ALA A 13 3.43 17.04 15.25
C ALA A 13 2.48 15.82 15.14
N ILE A 14 1.56 15.68 16.10
CA ILE A 14 0.53 14.62 16.06
C ILE A 14 -0.41 14.85 14.87
N ARG A 15 -0.81 16.10 14.62
CA ARG A 15 -1.67 16.46 13.47
C ARG A 15 -0.97 16.23 12.13
N SER A 16 0.32 16.55 12.02
CA SER A 16 1.08 16.28 10.78
C SER A 16 1.22 14.77 10.55
N LEU A 17 1.47 13.98 11.59
CA LEU A 17 1.56 12.52 11.52
C LEU A 17 0.22 11.88 11.10
N TYR A 18 -0.89 12.35 11.67
CA TYR A 18 -2.23 11.94 11.26
C TYR A 18 -2.47 12.22 9.77
N ARG A 19 -2.10 13.41 9.28
CA ARG A 19 -2.25 13.78 7.87
C ARG A 19 -1.34 12.96 6.96
N SER A 20 -0.11 12.65 7.37
CA SER A 20 0.79 11.81 6.58
C SER A 20 0.23 10.39 6.45
N LEU A 21 -0.31 9.80 7.53
CA LEU A 21 -0.97 8.50 7.49
C LEU A 21 -2.18 8.48 6.54
N LEU A 22 -3.06 9.49 6.64
CA LEU A 22 -4.22 9.60 5.76
C LEU A 22 -3.85 9.80 4.28
N ARG A 23 -2.70 10.41 4.00
CA ARG A 23 -2.19 10.58 2.62
C ARG A 23 -1.44 9.35 2.13
N ALA A 24 -0.91 8.52 3.04
CA ALA A 24 -0.17 7.29 2.74
C ALA A 24 -1.10 6.11 2.43
N LEU A 25 -2.34 6.14 2.93
CA LEU A 25 -3.41 5.29 2.43
C LEU A 25 -3.79 5.74 1.01
N PRO A 26 -4.14 4.82 0.09
CA PRO A 26 -4.63 5.18 -1.23
C PRO A 26 -5.82 6.12 -1.11
N ALA A 27 -5.57 7.42 -1.23
CA ALA A 27 -6.61 8.43 -1.21
C ALA A 27 -7.30 8.37 -2.57
N ARG A 28 -8.51 7.80 -2.59
CA ARG A 28 -9.48 7.95 -3.68
C ARG A 28 -9.08 7.26 -5.00
N GLN A 29 -9.01 5.92 -5.00
CA GLN A 29 -9.53 5.18 -6.17
C GLN A 29 -11.07 5.32 -6.27
N HIS A 30 -11.66 5.88 -5.22
CA HIS A 30 -13.06 6.14 -4.96
C HIS A 30 -13.46 7.59 -5.33
N ILE A 31 -12.95 8.17 -6.42
CA ILE A 31 -13.44 9.50 -6.90
C ILE A 31 -14.95 9.42 -7.23
N LEU A 32 -15.45 8.23 -7.52
CA LEU A 32 -16.83 7.94 -7.89
C LEU A 32 -17.73 7.53 -6.72
N SER A 33 -17.19 7.35 -5.52
CA SER A 33 -17.92 6.65 -4.49
C SER A 33 -17.70 7.41 -3.17
N SER A 34 -18.82 7.84 -2.59
CA SER A 34 -18.86 8.88 -1.56
C SER A 34 -18.38 8.41 -0.20
N ASP A 35 -18.27 7.10 0.00
CA ASP A 35 -18.04 6.53 1.32
C ASP A 35 -16.55 6.35 1.63
N PRO A 36 -16.07 6.86 2.79
CA PRO A 36 -14.72 6.62 3.25
C PRO A 36 -14.51 5.13 3.58
N THR A 37 -13.35 4.59 3.25
CA THR A 37 -13.02 3.19 3.56
C THR A 37 -13.11 2.92 5.07
N PRO A 38 -13.45 1.69 5.49
CA PRO A 38 -13.55 1.33 6.91
C PRO A 38 -12.26 1.65 7.67
N LEU A 39 -11.08 1.47 7.04
CA LEU A 39 -9.79 1.85 7.62
C LEU A 39 -9.66 3.34 7.89
N HIS A 40 -10.13 4.21 6.97
CA HIS A 40 -10.16 5.66 7.21
C HIS A 40 -11.07 6.02 8.39
N ARG A 41 -12.21 5.33 8.55
CA ARG A 41 -13.12 5.52 9.69
C ARG A 41 -12.47 5.08 11.00
N THR A 42 -11.83 3.92 11.03
CA THR A 42 -11.14 3.39 12.22
C THR A 42 -10.00 4.30 12.65
N LEU A 43 -9.12 4.71 11.73
CA LEU A 43 -8.03 5.65 12.05
C LEU A 43 -8.58 6.99 12.52
N ARG A 44 -9.61 7.53 11.85
CA ARG A 44 -10.24 8.77 12.30
C ARG A 44 -10.83 8.64 13.70
N ALA A 45 -11.46 7.51 14.04
CA ALA A 45 -11.99 7.25 15.39
C ALA A 45 -10.86 7.20 16.43
N GLN A 46 -9.77 6.49 16.15
CA GLN A 46 -8.60 6.39 17.02
C GLN A 46 -7.94 7.75 17.31
N PHE A 47 -7.87 8.65 16.32
CA PHE A 47 -7.30 10.00 16.50
C PHE A 47 -8.31 11.04 17.02
N ARG A 48 -9.63 10.80 16.90
CA ARG A 48 -10.68 11.73 17.37
C ARG A 48 -11.18 11.46 18.78
N GLN A 49 -11.09 10.24 19.29
CA GLN A 49 -11.60 9.88 20.61
C GLN A 49 -10.49 9.99 21.67
N PRO A 50 -10.35 11.12 22.39
CA PRO A 50 -10.01 11.01 23.78
C PRO A 50 -11.23 10.37 24.46
N SER A 51 -11.13 9.09 24.85
CA SER A 51 -12.12 8.54 25.79
C SER A 51 -12.24 9.52 26.96
N PRO A 52 -13.44 9.81 27.50
CA PRO A 52 -13.52 10.55 28.75
C PRO A 52 -12.77 9.74 29.83
N GLY A 53 -11.58 10.20 30.21
CA GLY A 53 -10.61 9.44 31.05
C GLY A 53 -9.45 8.78 30.30
N ALA A 54 -9.29 8.98 28.99
CA ALA A 54 -8.13 8.51 28.24
C ALA A 54 -6.87 9.26 28.65
N GLU A 55 -5.86 8.49 29.03
CA GLU A 55 -4.50 8.99 29.20
C GLU A 55 -3.99 9.65 27.90
N PRO A 56 -3.09 10.64 28.01
CA PRO A 56 -2.43 11.19 26.84
C PRO A 56 -1.84 10.07 25.98
N PRO A 57 -1.83 10.23 24.63
CA PRO A 57 -1.36 9.20 23.73
C PRO A 57 0.04 8.74 24.17
N SER A 58 0.15 7.45 24.47
CA SER A 58 1.42 6.90 24.97
C SER A 58 2.52 7.19 23.94
N PRO A 59 3.74 7.52 24.38
CA PRO A 59 4.85 7.79 23.46
C PRO A 59 5.09 6.62 22.50
N ARG A 60 4.84 5.38 22.96
CA ARG A 60 4.90 4.17 22.15
C ARG A 60 3.89 4.15 21.00
N ALA A 61 2.65 4.58 21.23
CA ALA A 61 1.63 4.62 20.18
C ALA A 61 1.99 5.63 19.07
N ILE A 62 2.62 6.75 19.44
CA ILE A 62 3.10 7.75 18.50
C ILE A 62 4.26 7.20 17.66
N GLU A 63 5.21 6.48 18.26
CA GLU A 63 6.30 5.82 17.54
C GLU A 63 5.78 4.75 16.57
N GLN A 64 4.82 3.94 17.00
CA GLN A 64 4.18 2.95 16.11
C GLN A 64 3.51 3.63 14.91
N ALA A 65 2.77 4.71 15.14
CA ALA A 65 2.16 5.48 14.06
C ALA A 65 3.20 6.06 13.08
N ARG A 66 4.35 6.53 13.57
CA ARG A 66 5.48 6.97 12.73
C ARG A 66 6.04 5.82 11.90
N GLN A 67 6.26 4.67 12.52
CA GLN A 67 6.77 3.48 11.85
C GLN A 67 5.83 3.02 10.72
N TYR A 68 4.51 3.03 10.96
CA TYR A 68 3.53 2.71 9.93
C TYR A 68 3.54 3.72 8.79
N ALA A 69 3.65 5.03 9.07
CA ALA A 69 3.74 6.05 8.04
C ALA A 69 4.96 5.83 7.13
N ALA A 70 6.11 5.50 7.72
CA ALA A 70 7.32 5.16 6.97
C ALA A 70 7.13 3.89 6.13
N TYR A 71 6.58 2.83 6.71
CA TYR A 71 6.28 1.58 6.00
C TYR A 71 5.38 1.79 4.78
N PHE A 72 4.29 2.54 4.91
CA PHE A 72 3.40 2.80 3.79
C PHE A 72 4.06 3.60 2.66
N SER A 73 4.95 4.54 3.00
CA SER A 73 5.74 5.27 1.98
C SER A 73 6.72 4.35 1.24
N ALA A 74 7.37 3.44 1.96
CA ALA A 74 8.24 2.44 1.38
C ALA A 74 7.46 1.46 0.49
N GLN A 75 6.27 1.01 0.92
CA GLN A 75 5.41 0.12 0.15
C GLN A 75 5.02 0.70 -1.21
N ARG A 76 4.68 2.00 -1.27
CA ARG A 76 4.38 2.68 -2.54
C ARG A 76 5.56 2.68 -3.49
N THR A 77 6.74 2.97 -2.95
CA THR A 77 7.98 3.00 -3.74
C THR A 77 8.32 1.60 -4.22
N TYR A 78 8.15 0.58 -3.37
CA TYR A 78 8.32 -0.82 -3.73
C TYR A 78 7.37 -1.25 -4.85
N THR A 79 6.08 -0.95 -4.75
CA THR A 79 5.10 -1.25 -5.80
C THR A 79 5.47 -0.58 -7.12
N ALA A 80 5.84 0.71 -7.09
CA ALA A 80 6.25 1.44 -8.30
C ALA A 80 7.54 0.86 -8.94
N LEU A 81 8.51 0.42 -8.12
CA LEU A 81 9.70 -0.25 -8.61
C LEU A 81 9.38 -1.61 -9.23
N LEU A 82 8.49 -2.36 -8.59
CA LEU A 82 8.08 -3.68 -9.04
C LEU A 82 7.38 -3.62 -10.39
N GLU A 83 6.45 -2.67 -10.58
CA GLU A 83 5.78 -2.42 -11.87
C GLU A 83 6.77 -2.02 -12.97
N ARG A 84 7.78 -1.18 -12.63
CA ARG A 84 8.75 -0.68 -13.61
C ARG A 84 9.74 -1.75 -14.08
N TYR A 85 10.23 -2.56 -13.15
CA TYR A 85 11.30 -3.52 -13.43
C TYR A 85 10.78 -4.93 -13.69
N ASN A 86 9.53 -5.22 -13.33
CA ASN A 86 8.89 -6.50 -13.60
C ASN A 86 7.50 -6.32 -14.25
N PRO A 87 7.43 -5.74 -15.46
CA PRO A 87 6.18 -5.56 -16.18
C PRO A 87 5.52 -6.89 -16.60
N GLY A 88 6.28 -7.99 -16.60
CA GLY A 88 5.79 -9.33 -16.93
C GLY A 88 5.28 -10.13 -15.72
N MET A 89 5.25 -9.55 -14.51
CA MET A 89 4.91 -10.31 -13.30
C MET A 89 3.49 -10.91 -13.32
N GLY A 90 2.56 -10.27 -14.04
CA GLY A 90 1.18 -10.74 -14.20
C GLY A 90 0.90 -11.45 -15.52
N MET A 91 1.92 -11.70 -16.36
CA MET A 91 1.77 -12.37 -17.65
C MET A 91 2.07 -13.86 -17.46
N ASP A 92 1.14 -14.71 -17.91
CA ASP A 92 1.38 -16.15 -17.90
C ASP A 92 2.47 -16.51 -18.91
N GLU A 93 3.17 -17.61 -18.66
CA GLU A 93 4.28 -18.05 -19.51
C GLU A 93 3.82 -18.29 -20.95
N GLU A 94 2.64 -18.88 -21.14
CA GLU A 94 2.00 -19.13 -22.43
C GLU A 94 1.76 -17.82 -23.21
N GLU A 95 1.25 -16.79 -22.53
CA GLU A 95 1.01 -15.48 -23.14
C GLU A 95 2.33 -14.77 -23.52
N ARG A 96 3.37 -14.94 -22.70
CA ARG A 96 4.71 -14.41 -22.97
C ARG A 96 5.33 -15.05 -24.21
N VAL A 97 5.23 -16.38 -24.34
CA VAL A 97 5.70 -17.12 -25.52
C VAL A 97 4.94 -16.67 -26.77
N ARG A 98 3.61 -16.53 -26.69
CA ARG A 98 2.78 -16.05 -27.80
C ARG A 98 3.15 -14.64 -28.27
N LEU A 99 3.36 -13.69 -27.36
CA LEU A 99 3.75 -12.32 -27.72
C LEU A 99 5.16 -12.25 -28.31
N THR A 100 6.06 -13.11 -27.84
CA THR A 100 7.42 -13.22 -28.40
C THR A 100 7.40 -13.82 -29.80
N ALA A 101 6.58 -14.86 -30.04
CA ALA A 101 6.36 -15.44 -31.36
C ALA A 101 5.80 -14.39 -32.35
N ARG A 102 4.79 -13.62 -31.93
CA ARG A 102 4.22 -12.54 -32.76
C ARG A 102 5.24 -11.45 -33.11
N ARG A 103 6.18 -11.17 -32.21
CA ARG A 103 7.26 -10.20 -32.45
C ARG A 103 8.16 -10.60 -33.61
N VAL A 104 8.29 -11.90 -33.91
CA VAL A 104 9.04 -12.43 -35.06
C VAL A 104 8.16 -12.79 -36.26
N GLY A 105 6.86 -12.45 -36.21
CA GLY A 105 5.90 -12.76 -37.28
C GLY A 105 5.48 -14.23 -37.34
N MET A 106 5.67 -14.98 -36.24
CA MET A 106 5.16 -16.34 -36.10
C MET A 106 3.97 -16.36 -35.13
N ASP A 107 3.00 -17.25 -35.37
CA ASP A 107 1.96 -17.56 -34.39
C ASP A 107 2.28 -18.89 -33.71
N LEU A 108 2.05 -18.96 -32.40
CA LEU A 108 2.28 -20.17 -31.62
C LEU A 108 1.24 -21.24 -32.03
N PRO A 109 1.66 -22.46 -32.39
CA PRO A 109 0.74 -23.55 -32.70
C PRO A 109 -0.19 -23.84 -31.52
N VAL A 110 -1.42 -24.27 -31.80
CA VAL A 110 -2.35 -24.73 -30.75
C VAL A 110 -1.72 -25.96 -30.10
N GLU A 111 -1.53 -25.92 -28.78
CA GLU A 111 -1.00 -27.08 -28.06
C GLU A 111 -1.99 -28.25 -28.19
N PHE A 112 -1.47 -29.42 -28.57
CA PHE A 112 -2.27 -30.64 -28.65
C PHE A 112 -2.51 -31.14 -27.23
N ASP A 113 -3.70 -30.86 -26.67
CA ASP A 113 -4.12 -31.47 -25.41
C ASP A 113 -4.39 -32.97 -25.68
N GLY A 114 -3.51 -33.83 -25.19
CA GLY A 114 -3.53 -35.28 -25.42
C GLY A 114 -4.68 -36.02 -24.73
N SER A 115 -5.80 -35.34 -24.46
CA SER A 115 -6.94 -35.83 -23.69
C SER A 115 -8.00 -36.55 -24.54
N GLU A 116 -7.69 -36.95 -25.77
CA GLU A 116 -8.53 -37.90 -26.53
C GLU A 116 -7.81 -39.25 -26.68
N LYS A 117 -8.13 -40.16 -25.76
CA LYS A 117 -8.22 -41.59 -26.03
C LYS A 117 -9.22 -42.27 -25.09
#